data_AF-C4V2P1-F1
#
_entry.id   AF-C4V2P1-F1
#
_cell.length_a   1.000
_cell.length_b   1.000
_cell.length_c   1.000
_cell.angle_alpha   90.00
_cell.angle_beta   90.00
_cell.angle_gamma   90.00
#
_symmetry.space_group_name_H-M   'P 1'
#
loop_
_entity.id
_entity.type
_entity.pdbx_description
1 polymer ?
#
loop_
_entity_poly.entity_id
_entity_poly.type
_entity_poly.pdbx_seq_one_letter_code
_entity_poly.pdbx_strand_id
1 'polypeptide(L)'
;MDGQKHIDVVAGAILRSGKVFGACRSYGAYAGIWEFAGGKVEPGETDAAALMREMQEELGVVVAVEELLGTVDHDYPEYHMNMRLYLCRLVEGEPQLRVHSEGRWLGRADLYSVPWFAADMDLIRRIEPRLR
;
A
#
# COMPACT_ATOMS: atom_id res chain seq x y z
N MET A 1 26.43 18.95 -8.05
CA MET A 1 25.95 17.83 -7.22
C MET A 1 24.55 17.57 -7.72
N ASP A 2 24.38 16.66 -8.67
CA ASP A 2 23.04 16.32 -9.17
C ASP A 2 22.31 15.62 -8.03
N GLY A 3 21.39 16.36 -7.40
CA GLY A 3 20.55 15.82 -6.33
C GLY A 3 19.70 14.72 -6.93
N GLN A 4 19.99 13.46 -6.56
CA GLN A 4 19.14 12.33 -6.91
C GLN A 4 17.70 12.66 -6.50
N LYS A 5 16.76 12.53 -7.44
CA LYS A 5 15.35 12.86 -7.20
C LYS A 5 14.84 12.01 -6.04
N HIS A 6 14.30 12.63 -4.99
CA HIS A 6 13.68 11.92 -3.88
C HIS A 6 12.17 11.81 -4.17
N ILE A 7 11.61 10.62 -3.96
CA ILE A 7 10.16 10.38 -4.08
C ILE A 7 9.66 9.75 -2.78
N ASP A 8 8.70 10.44 -2.17
CA ASP A 8 7.97 9.97 -0.99
C ASP A 8 6.70 9.25 -1.43
N VAL A 9 6.49 8.04 -0.90
CA VAL A 9 5.34 7.19 -1.19
C VAL A 9 4.70 6.74 0.12
N VAL A 10 3.37 6.71 0.16
CA VAL A 10 2.60 6.11 1.26
C VAL A 10 1.78 4.95 0.74
N ALA A 11 1.68 3.91 1.55
CA ALA A 11 0.80 2.78 1.31
C ALA A 11 -0.02 2.49 2.57
N GLY A 12 -1.15 1.80 2.43
CA GLY A 12 -2.02 1.48 3.55
C GLY A 12 -2.47 0.02 3.60
N ALA A 13 -2.20 -0.61 4.73
CA ALA A 13 -2.68 -1.94 5.05
C ALA A 13 -4.03 -1.85 5.77
N ILE A 14 -5.11 -2.10 5.03
CA ILE A 14 -6.45 -2.11 5.61
C ILE A 14 -6.69 -3.46 6.25
N LEU A 15 -6.91 -3.49 7.58
CA LEU A 15 -7.28 -4.72 8.29
C LEU A 15 -8.79 -4.82 8.52
N ARG A 16 -9.34 -6.01 8.26
CA ARG A 16 -10.73 -6.36 8.59
C ARG A 16 -10.83 -7.84 8.95
N SER A 17 -11.40 -8.12 10.12
CA SER A 17 -11.69 -9.50 10.56
C SER A 17 -10.48 -10.46 10.46
N GLY A 18 -9.29 -9.97 10.81
CA GLY A 18 -8.04 -10.77 10.76
C GLY A 18 -7.45 -10.95 9.36
N LYS A 19 -7.94 -10.23 8.36
CA LYS A 19 -7.44 -10.22 6.99
C LYS A 19 -6.94 -8.84 6.60
N VAL A 20 -6.00 -8.78 5.66
CA VAL A 20 -5.53 -7.55 5.00
C VAL A 20 -6.05 -7.48 3.58
N PHE A 21 -6.39 -6.29 3.09
CA PHE A 21 -6.73 -6.11 1.69
C PHE A 21 -5.47 -5.94 0.84
N GLY A 22 -5.32 -6.78 -0.19
CA GLY A 22 -4.32 -6.62 -1.24
C GLY A 22 -4.99 -6.37 -2.58
N ALA A 23 -4.31 -5.65 -3.48
CA ALA A 23 -4.80 -5.35 -4.81
C ALA A 23 -3.76 -5.72 -5.87
N CYS A 24 -4.22 -6.18 -7.03
CA CYS A 24 -3.41 -6.62 -8.17
C CYS A 24 -3.34 -5.52 -9.22
N ARG A 25 -2.12 -5.13 -9.62
CA ARG A 25 -1.92 -4.10 -10.65
C ARG A 25 -2.51 -4.54 -11.98
N SER A 26 -3.28 -3.65 -12.61
CA SER A 26 -3.99 -3.95 -13.87
C SER A 26 -3.14 -3.75 -15.13
N TYR A 27 -2.12 -2.89 -15.10
CA TYR A 27 -1.29 -2.55 -16.26
C TYR A 27 0.15 -2.15 -15.88
N GLY A 28 0.99 -1.96 -16.90
CA GLY A 28 2.38 -1.52 -16.76
C GLY A 28 3.36 -2.68 -16.60
N ALA A 29 4.63 -2.36 -16.31
CA ALA A 29 5.70 -3.35 -16.16
C ALA A 29 5.48 -4.35 -15.02
N TYR A 30 4.60 -4.01 -14.08
CA TYR A 30 4.27 -4.80 -12.89
C TYR A 30 2.83 -5.32 -12.89
N ALA A 31 2.17 -5.39 -14.06
CA ALA A 31 0.85 -5.99 -14.17
C ALA A 31 0.84 -7.43 -13.62
N GLY A 32 -0.18 -7.79 -12.85
CA GLY A 32 -0.28 -9.12 -12.21
C GLY A 32 0.45 -9.25 -10.87
N ILE A 33 1.21 -8.23 -10.45
CA ILE A 33 1.86 -8.16 -9.14
C ILE A 33 0.93 -7.48 -8.14
N TRP A 34 0.94 -7.97 -6.90
CA TRP A 34 0.08 -7.52 -5.81
C TRP A 34 0.77 -6.50 -4.92
N GLU A 35 0.02 -5.50 -4.44
CA GLU A 35 0.52 -4.41 -3.60
C GLU A 35 -0.57 -3.93 -2.63
N PHE A 36 -0.16 -3.10 -1.66
CA PHE A 36 -1.08 -2.29 -0.89
C PHE A 36 -1.44 -1.03 -1.66
N ALA A 37 -2.69 -0.59 -1.57
CA ALA A 37 -3.13 0.67 -2.18
C ALA A 37 -2.38 1.86 -1.56
N GLY A 38 -2.08 2.85 -2.39
CA GLY A 38 -1.19 3.94 -2.01
C GLY A 38 -0.64 4.69 -3.21
N GLY A 39 0.19 5.68 -2.93
CA GLY A 39 0.72 6.55 -3.97
C GLY A 39 1.69 7.59 -3.43
N LYS A 40 2.03 8.54 -4.30
CA LYS A 40 3.03 9.56 -3.98
C LYS A 40 2.44 10.59 -3.03
N VAL A 41 3.30 11.08 -2.14
CA VAL A 41 2.99 12.25 -1.32
C VAL A 41 3.22 13.50 -2.15
N GLU A 42 2.17 14.29 -2.34
CA GLU A 42 2.26 15.53 -3.14
C GLU A 42 2.86 16.69 -2.32
N PRO A 43 3.44 17.73 -2.96
CA PRO A 43 4.03 18.86 -2.23
C PRO A 43 3.03 19.55 -1.30
N GLY A 44 3.39 19.65 -0.02
CA GLY A 44 2.54 20.26 1.01
C GLY A 44 1.49 19.31 1.61
N GLU A 45 1.44 18.05 1.15
CA GLU A 45 0.57 17.02 1.67
C GLU A 45 1.21 16.30 2.86
N THR A 46 0.42 16.01 3.90
CA THR A 46 0.85 15.09 4.97
C THR A 46 0.66 13.65 4.51
N ASP A 47 1.46 12.70 5.00
CA ASP A 47 1.27 11.27 4.73
C ASP A 47 -0.17 10.78 4.93
N ALA A 48 -0.84 11.21 6.00
CA ALA A 48 -2.22 10.83 6.26
C ALA A 48 -3.19 11.37 5.21
N ALA A 49 -3.00 12.62 4.78
CA ALA A 49 -3.81 13.22 3.72
C ALA A 49 -3.59 12.52 2.37
N ALA A 50 -2.33 12.25 2.01
CA ALA A 50 -1.96 11.50 0.82
C ALA A 50 -2.62 10.13 0.82
N LEU A 51 -2.49 9.39 1.93
CA LEU A 51 -3.04 8.05 2.02
C LEU A 51 -4.57 8.04 1.97
N MET A 52 -5.24 9.00 2.62
CA MET A 52 -6.70 9.13 2.54
C MET A 52 -7.18 9.44 1.11
N ARG A 53 -6.46 10.30 0.39
CA ARG A 53 -6.74 10.62 -1.02
C ARG A 53 -6.58 9.38 -1.90
N GLU A 54 -5.45 8.69 -1.81
CA GLU A 54 -5.17 7.48 -2.60
C GLU A 54 -6.19 6.37 -2.33
N MET A 55 -6.57 6.14 -1.07
CA MET A 55 -7.60 5.15 -0.71
C MET A 55 -8.97 5.48 -1.31
N GLN A 56 -9.30 6.76 -1.40
CA GLN A 56 -10.51 7.22 -2.06
C GLN A 56 -10.42 7.07 -3.58
N GLU A 57 -9.29 7.39 -4.19
CA GLU A 57 -9.08 7.36 -5.63
C GLU A 57 -9.04 5.93 -6.17
N GLU A 58 -8.25 5.05 -5.53
CA GLU A 58 -7.99 3.69 -6.01
C GLU A 58 -9.04 2.67 -5.58
N LEU A 59 -9.57 2.83 -4.36
CA LEU A 59 -10.46 1.86 -3.71
C LEU A 59 -11.83 2.43 -3.36
N GLY A 60 -12.05 3.75 -3.39
CA GLY A 60 -13.33 4.36 -3.05
C GLY A 60 -13.72 4.25 -1.57
N VAL A 61 -12.75 4.16 -0.66
CA VAL A 61 -12.99 3.95 0.78
C VAL A 61 -12.45 5.08 1.64
N VAL A 62 -13.11 5.33 2.77
CA VAL A 62 -12.58 6.20 3.82
C VAL A 62 -11.85 5.33 4.83
N VAL A 63 -10.60 5.68 5.14
CA VAL A 63 -9.82 5.01 6.18
C VAL A 63 -9.36 6.00 7.25
N ALA A 64 -9.18 5.50 8.46
CA ALA A 64 -8.40 6.17 9.50
C ALA A 64 -6.97 5.61 9.46
N VAL A 65 -5.98 6.50 9.37
CA VAL A 65 -4.56 6.16 9.44
C VAL A 65 -4.16 6.03 10.91
N GLU A 66 -3.66 4.87 11.33
CA GLU A 66 -3.47 4.55 12.75
C GLU A 66 -2.00 4.48 13.16
N GLU A 67 -1.23 3.56 12.57
CA GLU A 67 0.14 3.24 13.00
C GLU A 67 1.08 3.17 11.79
N LEU A 68 2.27 3.77 11.86
CA LEU A 68 3.33 3.50 10.88
C LEU A 68 3.94 2.12 11.15
N LEU A 69 3.73 1.17 10.24
CA LEU A 69 4.22 -0.21 10.38
C LEU A 69 5.68 -0.36 9.99
N GLY A 70 6.14 0.47 9.06
CA GLY A 70 7.52 0.48 8.61
C GLY A 70 7.74 1.36 7.41
N THR A 71 9.02 1.53 7.10
CA THR A 71 9.51 2.29 5.96
C THR A 71 10.40 1.38 5.13
N VAL A 72 10.31 1.51 3.82
CA VAL A 72 11.15 0.83 2.84
C VAL A 72 11.85 1.90 2.01
N ASP A 73 13.17 1.87 2.04
CA ASP A 73 14.03 2.72 1.22
C ASP A 73 14.54 1.90 0.03
N HIS A 74 14.46 2.47 -1.17
CA HIS A 74 15.00 1.83 -2.37
C HIS A 74 15.66 2.83 -3.30
N ASP A 75 16.92 2.55 -3.66
CA ASP A 75 17.67 3.30 -4.66
C ASP A 75 17.40 2.74 -6.05
N TYR A 76 16.61 3.48 -6.84
CA TYR A 76 16.52 3.25 -8.27
C TYR A 76 17.63 4.05 -9.00
N PRO A 77 18.05 3.62 -10.21
CA PRO A 77 19.08 4.33 -10.97
C PRO A 77 18.78 5.82 -11.20
N GLU A 78 17.50 6.21 -11.23
CA GLU A 78 17.04 7.57 -11.55
C GLU A 78 16.56 8.36 -10.32
N TYR A 79 16.19 7.69 -9.21
CA TYR A 79 15.60 8.33 -8.04
C TYR A 79 15.78 7.47 -6.78
N HIS A 80 15.72 8.13 -5.63
CA HIS A 80 15.62 7.47 -4.33
C HIS A 80 14.16 7.46 -3.89
N MET A 81 13.64 6.31 -3.48
CA MET A 81 12.26 6.14 -3.02
C MET A 81 12.23 5.85 -1.52
N ASN A 82 11.42 6.61 -0.78
CA ASN A 82 11.05 6.30 0.60
C ASN A 82 9.56 5.96 0.65
N MET A 83 9.23 4.71 0.92
CA MET A 83 7.86 4.24 1.06
C MET A 83 7.50 3.97 2.52
N ARG A 84 6.41 4.55 2.99
CA ARG A 84 5.89 4.40 4.36
C ARG A 84 4.58 3.62 4.34
N LEU A 85 4.52 2.49 5.04
CA LEU A 85 3.30 1.70 5.15
C LEU A 85 2.60 1.97 6.48
N TYR A 86 1.34 2.37 6.39
CA TYR A 86 0.49 2.60 7.55
C TYR A 86 -0.55 1.50 7.72
N LEU A 87 -0.77 1.11 8.97
CA LEU A 87 -1.97 0.40 9.36
C LEU A 87 -3.16 1.34 9.23
N CYS A 88 -4.18 0.87 8.51
CA CYS A 88 -5.40 1.61 8.27
C CYS A 88 -6.61 0.83 8.78
N ARG A 89 -7.55 1.56 9.39
CA ARG A 89 -8.86 1.04 9.74
C ARG A 89 -9.89 1.56 8.76
N LEU A 90 -10.66 0.66 8.16
CA LEU A 90 -11.79 1.02 7.31
C LEU A 90 -12.85 1.76 8.14
N VAL A 91 -13.22 2.96 7.71
CA VAL A 91 -14.24 3.81 8.35
C VAL A 91 -15.54 3.74 7.56
N GLU A 92 -15.47 3.84 6.24
CA GLU A 92 -16.64 3.86 5.36
C GLU A 92 -16.33 3.24 3.99
N GLY A 93 -17.34 2.62 3.39
CA GLY A 93 -17.28 2.02 2.07
C GLY A 93 -16.79 0.57 2.08
N GLU A 94 -16.67 0.02 0.87
CA GLU A 94 -16.08 -1.28 0.60
C GLU A 94 -15.09 -1.10 -0.55
N PRO A 95 -13.90 -1.73 -0.52
CA PRO A 95 -12.92 -1.58 -1.59
C PRO A 95 -13.50 -1.93 -2.97
N GLN A 96 -13.50 -0.94 -3.87
CA GLN A 96 -13.88 -1.08 -5.27
C GLN A 96 -12.65 -0.86 -6.15
N LEU A 97 -12.33 -1.84 -6.98
CA LEU A 97 -11.14 -1.81 -7.82
C LEU A 97 -11.33 -0.81 -8.97
N ARG A 98 -10.73 0.38 -8.86
CA ARG A 98 -10.81 1.41 -9.92
C ARG A 98 -9.62 1.39 -10.86
N VAL A 99 -8.44 1.09 -10.33
CA VAL A 99 -7.18 1.01 -11.07
C VAL A 99 -6.54 -0.39 -11.01
N HIS A 100 -7.13 -1.29 -10.24
CA HIS A 100 -6.64 -2.66 -10.01
C HIS A 100 -7.47 -3.68 -10.79
N SER A 101 -6.85 -4.77 -11.23
CA SER A 101 -7.53 -5.84 -11.97
C SER A 101 -8.23 -6.82 -11.03
N GLU A 102 -7.69 -6.97 -9.82
CA GLU A 102 -8.20 -7.87 -8.80
C GLU A 102 -7.89 -7.30 -7.40
N GLY A 103 -8.67 -7.69 -6.40
CA GLY A 103 -8.35 -7.41 -5.01
C GLY A 103 -9.02 -8.42 -4.09
N ARG A 104 -8.35 -8.76 -2.99
CA ARG A 104 -8.75 -9.83 -2.09
C ARG A 104 -8.45 -9.46 -0.65
N TRP A 105 -9.32 -9.92 0.24
CA TRP A 105 -9.02 -10.00 1.67
C TRP A 105 -8.23 -11.27 1.95
N LEU A 106 -6.95 -11.11 2.25
CA LEU A 106 -5.98 -12.18 2.50
C LEU A 106 -5.79 -12.33 4.01
N GLY A 107 -6.12 -13.51 4.53
CA GLY A 107 -5.78 -13.92 5.88
C GLY A 107 -4.40 -14.53 5.96
N ARG A 108 -4.04 -15.07 7.13
CA ARG A 108 -2.71 -15.66 7.32
C ARG A 108 -2.42 -16.85 6.40
N ALA A 109 -3.43 -17.67 6.11
CA ALA A 109 -3.28 -18.90 5.33
C ALA A 109 -3.02 -18.66 3.83
N ASP A 110 -3.54 -17.56 3.28
CA ASP A 110 -3.46 -17.20 1.87
C ASP A 110 -2.62 -15.94 1.61
N LEU A 111 -2.06 -15.30 2.66
CA LEU A 111 -1.21 -14.12 2.55
C LEU A 111 -0.11 -14.30 1.50
N TYR A 112 0.56 -15.45 1.48
CA TYR A 112 1.67 -15.72 0.55
C TYR A 112 1.23 -16.44 -0.75
N SER A 113 -0.08 -16.52 -1.01
CA SER A 113 -0.62 -17.17 -2.22
C SER A 113 -0.61 -16.28 -3.46
N VAL A 114 -0.31 -14.98 -3.30
CA VAL A 114 -0.25 -14.00 -4.39
C VAL A 114 1.18 -13.48 -4.57
N PRO A 115 1.57 -13.11 -5.81
CA PRO A 115 2.91 -12.57 -6.08
C PRO A 115 2.98 -11.11 -5.62
N TRP A 116 3.32 -10.88 -4.36
CA TRP A 116 3.52 -9.54 -3.84
C TRP A 116 4.71 -8.84 -4.45
N PHE A 117 4.60 -7.52 -4.55
CA PHE A 117 5.69 -6.66 -4.94
C PHE A 117 6.84 -6.78 -3.94
N ALA A 118 8.08 -6.76 -4.44
CA ALA A 118 9.24 -7.06 -3.62
C ALA A 118 9.42 -6.07 -2.45
N ALA A 119 9.08 -4.79 -2.65
CA ALA A 119 9.14 -3.77 -1.61
C ALA A 119 8.14 -4.03 -0.47
N ASP A 120 6.97 -4.61 -0.79
CA ASP A 120 5.92 -4.91 0.18
C ASP A 120 6.24 -6.17 1.00
N MET A 121 7.08 -7.08 0.52
CA MET A 121 7.36 -8.36 1.20
C MET A 121 7.91 -8.18 2.62
N ASP A 122 8.80 -7.21 2.85
CA ASP A 122 9.33 -6.94 4.19
C ASP A 122 8.26 -6.38 5.14
N LEU A 123 7.29 -5.67 4.57
CA LEU A 123 6.19 -5.07 5.31
C LEU A 123 5.07 -6.08 5.58
N ILE A 124 4.81 -7.00 4.65
CA ILE A 124 3.87 -8.12 4.80
C ILE A 124 4.25 -8.99 6.01
N ARG A 125 5.56 -9.26 6.20
CA ARG A 125 6.06 -9.97 7.38
C ARG A 125 5.73 -9.26 8.70
N ARG A 126 5.61 -7.92 8.69
CA ARG A 126 5.21 -7.13 9.87
C ARG A 126 3.70 -7.15 10.11
N ILE A 127 2.91 -7.38 9.07
CA ILE A 127 1.45 -7.49 9.15
C ILE A 127 1.02 -8.90 9.54
N GLU A 128 1.72 -9.95 9.10
CA GLU A 128 1.34 -11.34 9.35
C GLU A 128 0.93 -11.63 10.81
N PRO A 129 1.66 -11.15 11.86
CA PRO A 129 1.27 -11.41 13.25
C PRO A 129 -0.04 -10.75 13.69
N ARG A 130 -0.53 -9.75 12.94
CA ARG A 130 -1.80 -9.06 13.18
C ARG A 130 -2.99 -9.77 12.52
N LEU A 131 -2.72 -10.72 11.63
CA LEU A 131 -3.74 -11.54 10.97
C LEU A 131 -4.16 -12.70 11.90
N ARG A 132 -5.43 -13.09 11.83
CA ARG A 132 -6.00 -14.17 12.66
C ARG A 132 -6.32 -15.39 11.83
#